data_AF-A0A926KQE0-F1
#
_entry.id   AF-A0A926KQE0-F1
#
_cell.length_a   1.000
_cell.length_b   1.000
_cell.length_c   1.000
_cell.angle_alpha   90.00
_cell.angle_beta   90.00
_cell.angle_gamma   90.00
#
_symmetry.space_group_name_H-M   'P 1'
#
loop_
_entity.id
_entity.type
_entity.pdbx_description
1 polymer ?
#
loop_
_entity_poly.entity_id
_entity_poly.type
_entity_poly.pdbx_seq_one_letter_code
_entity_poly.pdbx_strand_id
1 'polypeptide(L)'
;MTVLELLNSLKKDAERYVAQGDASVKRNRHMNELAEAEGIDQRHIEAILVDFINNIAGRYGIDYALYTIDIRVRLESEVVQ
;
A
#
# COMPACT_ATOMS: atom_id res chain seq x y z
N MET A 1 -4.39 -3.68 22.05
CA MET A 1 -4.06 -3.94 20.63
C MET A 1 -2.91 -4.93 20.58
N THR A 2 -3.11 -6.09 19.97
CA THR A 2 -2.05 -7.07 19.71
C THR A 2 -1.26 -6.67 18.45
N VAL A 3 -0.08 -7.27 18.25
CA VAL A 3 0.70 -7.04 17.03
C VAL A 3 -0.09 -7.48 15.79
N LEU A 4 -0.81 -8.60 15.86
CA LEU A 4 -1.64 -9.09 14.75
C LEU A 4 -2.80 -8.13 14.43
N GLU A 5 -3.43 -7.54 15.44
CA GLU A 5 -4.47 -6.51 15.24
C GLU A 5 -3.90 -5.26 14.55
N LEU A 6 -2.70 -4.83 14.94
CA LEU A 6 -1.99 -3.73 14.29
C LEU A 6 -1.70 -4.05 12.82
N LEU A 7 -1.10 -5.21 12.53
CA LEU A 7 -0.76 -5.63 11.16
C LEU A 7 -2.01 -5.70 10.28
N ASN A 8 -3.12 -6.24 10.80
CA ASN A 8 -4.39 -6.28 10.08
C ASN A 8 -5.01 -4.90 9.85
N SER A 9 -4.81 -3.94 10.77
CA SER A 9 -5.22 -2.54 10.54
C SER A 9 -4.37 -1.91 9.44
N LEU A 10 -3.04 -2.08 9.49
CA LEU A 10 -2.12 -1.56 8.47
C LEU A 10 -2.44 -2.12 7.09
N LYS A 11 -2.76 -3.41 6.99
CA LYS A 11 -3.22 -4.04 5.74
C LYS A 11 -4.46 -3.32 5.18
N LYS A 12 -5.49 -3.13 6.01
CA LYS A 12 -6.74 -2.45 5.60
C LYS A 12 -6.51 -1.01 5.18
N ASP A 13 -5.60 -0.30 5.86
CA ASP A 13 -5.25 1.07 5.49
C ASP A 13 -4.45 1.10 4.19
N ALA A 14 -3.57 0.12 3.96
CA ALA A 14 -2.86 -0.05 2.69
C ALA A 14 -3.83 -0.33 1.52
N GLU A 15 -4.80 -1.22 1.69
CA GLU A 15 -5.87 -1.48 0.70
C GLU A 15 -6.59 -0.18 0.30
N ARG A 16 -6.96 0.65 1.28
CA ARG A 16 -7.62 1.94 1.03
C ARG A 16 -6.70 2.97 0.39
N TYR A 17 -5.43 2.98 0.77
CA TYR A 17 -4.45 3.93 0.26
C TYR A 17 -4.11 3.65 -1.19
N VAL A 18 -3.94 2.37 -1.59
CA VAL A 18 -3.56 1.95 -2.94
C VAL A 18 -4.46 2.59 -4.01
N ALA A 19 -5.78 2.64 -3.78
CA ALA A 19 -6.74 3.25 -4.72
C ALA A 19 -6.49 4.74 -5.02
N GLN A 20 -5.82 5.47 -4.12
CA GLN A 20 -5.54 6.90 -4.24
C GLN A 20 -4.06 7.24 -4.08
N GLY A 21 -3.18 6.23 -4.12
CA GLY A 21 -1.78 6.35 -3.74
C GLY A 21 -1.04 7.38 -4.61
N ASP A 22 -1.10 7.21 -5.92
CA ASP A 22 -0.50 8.13 -6.89
C ASP A 22 -0.94 9.58 -6.66
N ALA A 23 -2.25 9.82 -6.57
CA ALA A 23 -2.81 11.15 -6.32
C ALA A 23 -2.37 11.71 -4.96
N SER A 24 -2.30 10.88 -3.92
CA SER A 24 -1.86 11.29 -2.59
C SER A 24 -0.40 11.71 -2.57
N VAL A 25 0.48 10.92 -3.20
CA VAL A 25 1.92 11.22 -3.27
C VAL A 25 2.16 12.50 -4.08
N LYS A 26 1.47 12.67 -5.22
CA LYS A 26 1.54 13.90 -6.05
C LYS A 26 1.03 15.14 -5.32
N ARG A 27 -0.11 15.07 -4.64
CA ARG A 27 -0.63 16.20 -3.82
C ARG A 27 0.36 16.60 -2.74
N ASN A 28 1.03 15.62 -2.14
CA ASN A 28 2.03 15.84 -1.10
C ASN A 28 3.46 15.85 -1.66
N ARG A 29 3.67 16.23 -2.92
CA ARG A 29 4.99 16.22 -3.58
C ARG A 29 6.11 16.91 -2.81
N HIS A 30 5.78 17.99 -2.09
CA HIS A 30 6.72 18.75 -1.27
C HIS A 30 7.24 17.95 -0.06
N MET A 31 6.49 16.96 0.43
CA MET A 31 6.91 16.04 1.48
C MET A 31 7.69 14.84 0.91
N ASN A 32 7.45 14.50 -0.36
CA ASN A 32 8.00 13.32 -1.02
C ASN A 32 9.16 13.66 -1.97
N GLU A 33 9.62 14.91 -1.97
CA GLU A 33 10.75 15.40 -2.79
C GLU A 33 10.62 15.12 -4.29
N LEU A 34 9.39 15.12 -4.83
CA LEU A 34 9.14 14.81 -6.24
C LEU A 34 9.25 16.04 -7.15
N ALA A 35 9.81 15.84 -8.33
CA ALA A 35 9.78 16.84 -9.40
C ALA A 35 8.36 17.01 -9.98
N GLU A 36 8.07 18.16 -10.60
CA GLU A 36 6.71 18.46 -11.09
C GLU A 36 6.16 17.47 -12.13
N ALA A 37 7.04 16.87 -12.94
CA ALA A 37 6.68 15.93 -14.00
C ALA A 37 7.02 14.47 -13.67
N GLU A 38 7.35 14.17 -12.41
CA GLU A 38 7.76 12.82 -12.02
C GLU A 38 6.55 11.87 -12.02
N GLY A 39 6.68 10.78 -12.79
CA GLY A 39 5.68 9.72 -12.86
C GLY A 39 5.85 8.74 -11.70
N ILE A 40 4.74 8.28 -11.12
CA ILE A 40 4.73 7.29 -10.04
C ILE A 40 4.07 6.02 -10.56
N ASP A 41 4.80 4.89 -10.49
CA ASP A 41 4.22 3.58 -10.82
C ASP A 41 3.47 3.05 -9.61
N GLN A 42 2.17 2.77 -9.78
CA GLN A 42 1.32 2.20 -8.76
C GLN A 42 1.88 0.89 -8.18
N ARG A 43 2.57 0.09 -8.99
CA ARG A 43 3.20 -1.17 -8.56
C ARG A 43 4.32 -0.92 -7.55
N HIS A 44 5.02 0.22 -7.63
CA HIS A 44 6.03 0.59 -6.64
C HIS A 44 5.39 0.99 -5.31
N ILE A 45 4.26 1.72 -5.35
CA ILE A 45 3.50 2.05 -4.13
C ILE A 45 3.07 0.76 -3.42
N GLU A 46 2.45 -0.17 -4.15
CA GLU A 46 2.02 -1.47 -3.61
C GLU A 46 3.19 -2.25 -3.00
N ALA A 47 4.31 -2.35 -3.72
CA ALA A 47 5.49 -3.08 -3.27
C ALA A 47 6.05 -2.49 -1.97
N ILE A 48 6.17 -1.16 -1.89
CA ILE A 48 6.68 -0.46 -0.70
C ILE A 48 5.76 -0.68 0.50
N LEU A 49 4.44 -0.58 0.32
CA LEU A 49 3.48 -0.78 1.42
C LEU A 49 3.55 -2.21 1.97
N VAL A 50 3.57 -3.20 1.08
CA VAL A 50 3.65 -4.61 1.46
C VAL A 50 4.97 -4.93 2.17
N ASP A 51 6.09 -4.49 1.60
CA ASP A 51 7.42 -4.70 2.19
C ASP A 51 7.51 -4.05 3.57
N PHE A 52 7.02 -2.81 3.72
CA PHE A 52 7.00 -2.11 4.99
C PHE A 52 6.22 -2.86 6.08
N ILE A 53 5.02 -3.36 5.74
CA ILE A 53 4.18 -4.13 6.69
C ILE A 53 4.86 -5.45 7.06
N ASN A 54 5.40 -6.19 6.08
CA ASN A 54 6.12 -7.44 6.34
C ASN A 54 7.39 -7.22 7.18
N ASN A 55 8.12 -6.13 6.93
CA ASN A 55 9.27 -5.75 7.74
C ASN A 55 8.89 -5.44 9.19
N ILE A 56 7.74 -4.76 9.42
CA ILE A 56 7.21 -4.60 10.78
C ILE A 56 6.93 -5.96 11.40
N ALA A 57 6.22 -6.85 10.70
CA ALA A 57 5.91 -8.19 11.21
C ALA A 57 7.17 -9.00 11.56
N GLY A 58 8.20 -8.96 10.69
CA GLY A 58 9.47 -9.63 10.90
C GLY A 58 10.21 -9.18 12.16
N ARG A 59 10.12 -7.89 12.54
CA ARG A 59 10.69 -7.38 13.81
C ARG A 59 10.03 -7.99 15.04
N TYR A 60 8.81 -8.51 14.92
CA TYR A 60 8.09 -9.22 15.98
C TYR A 60 8.15 -10.74 15.82
N GLY A 61 8.97 -11.27 14.91
CA GLY A 61 9.08 -12.71 14.65
C GLY A 61 7.83 -13.31 14.01
N ILE A 62 7.02 -12.49 13.34
CA ILE A 62 5.80 -12.92 12.65
C ILE A 62 6.09 -13.00 11.16
N ASP A 63 5.89 -14.18 10.58
CA ASP A 63 5.77 -14.32 9.13
C ASP A 63 4.35 -13.95 8.71
N TYR A 64 4.16 -12.68 8.34
CA TYR A 64 2.84 -12.17 7.94
C TYR A 64 2.50 -12.51 6.49
N ALA A 65 3.51 -12.80 5.66
CA ALA A 65 3.37 -13.19 4.26
C ALA A 65 2.35 -12.36 3.46
N LEU A 66 2.36 -11.03 3.62
CA LEU A 66 1.50 -10.15 2.82
C LEU A 66 2.07 -10.03 1.41
N TYR A 67 1.22 -10.10 0.39
CA TYR A 67 1.57 -9.93 -1.01
C TYR A 67 0.86 -8.72 -1.63
N THR A 68 1.42 -8.18 -2.71
CA THR A 68 0.80 -7.04 -3.42
C THR A 68 -0.59 -7.38 -3.95
N ILE A 69 -0.84 -8.64 -4.32
CA ILE A 69 -2.17 -9.10 -4.74
C ILE A 69 -3.21 -9.03 -3.63
N ASP A 70 -2.80 -9.07 -2.35
CA ASP A 70 -3.72 -9.02 -1.21
C ASP A 70 -4.23 -7.61 -0.92
N ILE A 71 -3.51 -6.58 -1.37
CA ILE A 71 -3.90 -5.17 -1.17
C ILE A 71 -4.33 -4.48 -2.46
N ARG A 72 -4.16 -5.16 -3.61
CA ARG A 72 -4.66 -4.66 -4.89
C ARG A 72 -6.18 -4.65 -4.86
N VAL A 73 -6.73 -3.47 -5.10
CA VAL A 73 -8.15 -3.36 -5.44
C VAL A 73 -8.32 -4.02 -6.81
N ARG A 74 -8.87 -5.23 -6.83
CA ARG A 74 -9.39 -5.82 -8.06
C ARG A 74 -10.49 -4.90 -8.54
N LEU A 75 -10.25 -4.21 -9.65
CA LEU A 75 -11.32 -3.67 -10.49
C LEU A 75 -12.03 -4.86 -11.17
N GLU A 76 -12.63 -5.75 -10.39
CA GLU A 76 -13.56 -6.74 -10.95
C GLU A 76 -14.92 -6.06 -11.11
N SER A 77 -15.19 -5.66 -12.36
CA SER A 77 -16.52 -5.47 -12.97
C SER A 77 -17.23 -4.12 -12.79
N GLU A 78 -16.75 -3.10 -13.51
CA GLU A 78 -17.63 -2.06 -14.12
C GLU A 78 -17.49 -2.05 -15.65
N VAL A 79 -17.40 -3.24 -16.26
CA VAL A 79 -17.65 -3.39 -17.69
C VAL A 79 -18.55 -4.62 -17.84
N VAL A 80 -19.70 -4.39 -18.49
CA VAL A 80 -20.78 -5.35 -18.81
C VAL A 80 -21.88 -5.48 -17.74
N GLN A 81 -22.85 -4.56 -17.77
CA GLN A 81 -24.17 -4.79 -18.39
C GLN A 81 -24.81 -3.48 -18.82
#